data_AF-A0AAV8GL16-F1
#
_entry.id   AF-A0AAV8GL16-F1
#
_cell.length_a   1.000
_cell.length_b   1.000
_cell.length_c   1.000
_cell.angle_alpha   90.00
_cell.angle_beta   90.00
_cell.angle_gamma   90.00
#
_symmetry.space_group_name_H-M   'P 1'
#
loop_
_entity.id
_entity.type
_entity.pdbx_description
1 polymer ?
#
loop_
_entity_poly.entity_id
_entity_poly.type
_entity_poly.pdbx_seq_one_letter_code
_entity_poly.pdbx_strand_id
1 'polypeptide(L)'
;MEEDSRDAVPNESLSPPPKVRRVGEPERLLVPENEGFTLFQVFSARFVNYEPVSMPEIYGVIFLLCSASTFVLFERIPGDPDPLPIDHDDFLKLTGPSEAHLADGPIGFHAFLTDLKGHMRQLRNRMWYGAFDECPLLCNKLLVKRWDTMIGTVELSYAVFTESVTASLEVNLVRWKDDGKSYGRIMGPVDDEIEVFGEITSRVKMLNDAGAKNYMFEREKEMCSRVRPGEAIPLSRSYMVCPIRSSILLHVALYHPNIGGDDLIVNDDVEVPAIQRSVEFVLESECARIQLKINFFHFD
;
A
#
# COMPACT_ATOMS: atom_id res chain seq x y z
N MET A 1 -3.22 40.78 38.86
CA MET A 1 -2.42 41.59 37.93
C MET A 1 -1.06 40.94 37.88
N GLU A 2 -0.92 39.76 37.27
CA GLU A 2 -1.05 39.50 35.82
C GLU A 2 -0.22 40.49 34.99
N GLU A 3 0.93 40.02 34.51
CA GLU A 3 1.35 40.01 33.09
C GLU A 3 2.75 39.38 33.07
N ASP A 4 2.89 38.09 32.77
CA ASP A 4 2.71 37.39 31.49
C ASP A 4 4.02 37.35 30.66
N SER A 5 4.28 36.12 30.29
CA SER A 5 5.40 35.47 29.66
C SER A 5 5.72 35.95 28.24
N ARG A 6 6.94 35.66 27.79
CA ARG A 6 7.21 35.00 26.50
C ARG A 6 8.67 34.56 26.46
N ASP A 7 8.87 33.32 26.93
CA ASP A 7 10.01 32.51 26.57
C ASP A 7 10.03 32.32 25.05
N ALA A 8 11.19 32.55 24.46
CA ALA A 8 11.45 32.28 23.05
C ALA A 8 11.35 30.78 22.81
N VAL A 9 10.35 30.36 22.03
CA VAL A 9 10.24 29.01 21.49
C VAL A 9 11.47 28.76 20.59
N PRO A 10 12.22 27.64 20.76
CA PRO A 10 13.29 27.30 19.84
C PRO A 10 12.68 27.00 18.47
N ASN A 11 13.19 27.66 17.44
CA ASN A 11 12.91 27.30 16.05
C ASN A 11 13.22 25.82 15.86
N GLU A 12 12.17 25.02 15.64
CA GLU A 12 12.31 23.68 15.06
C GLU A 12 13.05 23.84 13.73
N SER A 13 14.27 23.33 13.67
CA SER A 13 15.02 23.26 12.43
C SER A 13 14.29 22.29 11.51
N LEU A 14 13.50 22.83 10.57
CA LEU A 14 13.03 22.08 9.43
C LEU A 14 14.26 21.55 8.69
N SER A 15 14.53 20.26 8.83
CA SER A 15 15.50 19.56 8.01
C SER A 15 15.17 19.80 6.53
N PRO A 16 16.19 20.01 5.66
CA PRO A 16 15.93 20.22 4.25
C PRO A 16 15.13 19.04 3.69
N PRO A 17 14.16 19.30 2.79
CA PRO A 17 13.37 18.22 2.20
C PRO A 17 14.30 17.22 1.50
N PRO A 18 13.95 15.92 1.53
CA PRO A 18 14.72 14.89 0.88
C PRO A 18 14.92 15.18 -0.62
N LYS A 19 16.02 14.70 -1.17
CA LYS A 19 16.35 14.90 -2.59
C LYS A 19 15.91 13.69 -3.39
N VAL A 20 14.96 13.88 -4.29
CA VAL A 20 14.64 12.92 -5.36
C VAL A 20 15.68 13.02 -6.46
N ARG A 21 16.31 11.89 -6.79
CA ARG A 21 17.14 11.78 -7.99
C ARG A 21 16.71 10.58 -8.81
N ARG A 22 16.36 10.81 -10.08
CA ARG A 22 16.21 9.74 -11.06
C ARG A 22 17.57 9.15 -11.43
N VAL A 23 17.67 7.84 -11.46
CA VAL A 23 18.89 7.12 -11.85
C VAL A 23 18.72 6.56 -13.25
N GLY A 24 19.60 6.97 -14.17
CA GLY A 24 19.57 6.55 -15.57
C GLY A 24 18.51 7.24 -16.42
N GLU A 25 18.62 7.05 -17.75
CA GLU A 25 17.54 7.39 -18.66
C GLU A 25 16.47 6.29 -18.61
N PRO A 26 15.17 6.65 -18.53
CA PRO A 26 14.14 5.64 -18.62
C PRO A 26 14.18 4.93 -19.96
N GLU A 27 14.15 3.61 -19.92
CA GLU A 27 13.89 2.81 -21.10
C GLU A 27 12.42 2.99 -21.47
N ARG A 28 12.17 3.81 -22.49
CA ARG A 28 10.83 4.00 -23.06
C ARG A 28 10.55 2.84 -24.01
N LEU A 29 9.38 2.23 -23.86
CA LEU A 29 8.87 1.31 -24.86
C LEU A 29 8.27 2.09 -26.03
N LEU A 30 8.56 1.64 -27.24
CA LEU A 30 7.80 1.98 -28.44
C LEU A 30 6.57 1.06 -28.47
N VAL A 31 5.61 1.28 -27.56
CA VAL A 31 4.38 0.47 -27.52
C VAL A 31 3.51 0.89 -28.72
N PRO A 32 3.11 -0.03 -29.62
CA PRO A 32 2.05 0.23 -30.58
C PRO A 32 0.79 0.69 -29.83
N GLU A 33 0.02 1.65 -30.38
CA GLU A 33 -1.03 2.39 -29.66
C GLU A 33 -2.18 1.55 -29.04
N ASN A 34 -2.18 0.21 -29.18
CA ASN A 34 -3.26 -0.72 -28.82
C ASN A 34 -2.85 -1.94 -27.94
N GLU A 35 -1.64 -2.01 -27.37
CA GLU A 35 -1.17 -3.20 -26.62
C GLU A 35 -1.25 -3.03 -25.09
N GLY A 36 -2.46 -2.98 -24.54
CA GLY A 36 -2.67 -3.08 -23.09
C GLY A 36 -3.84 -3.98 -22.75
N PHE A 37 -3.77 -4.65 -21.61
CA PHE A 37 -4.77 -5.63 -21.20
C PHE A 37 -5.87 -4.98 -20.39
N THR A 38 -7.04 -5.62 -20.36
CA THR A 38 -8.04 -5.29 -19.36
C THR A 38 -7.62 -5.96 -18.05
N LEU A 39 -7.17 -5.16 -17.10
CA LEU A 39 -6.63 -5.61 -15.82
C LEU A 39 -7.50 -5.12 -14.66
N PHE A 40 -7.56 -5.92 -13.59
CA PHE A 40 -8.32 -5.62 -12.40
C PHE A 40 -7.41 -5.45 -11.19
N GLN A 41 -7.78 -4.52 -10.30
CA GLN A 41 -7.10 -4.29 -9.03
C GLN A 41 -8.08 -4.00 -7.88
N VAL A 42 -7.85 -4.63 -6.74
CA VAL A 42 -8.49 -4.28 -5.46
C VAL A 42 -7.59 -3.34 -4.68
N PHE A 43 -8.11 -2.17 -4.31
CA PHE A 43 -7.38 -1.17 -3.55
C PHE A 43 -7.46 -1.42 -2.04
N SER A 44 -8.69 -1.58 -1.53
CA SER A 44 -8.94 -1.71 -0.10
C SER A 44 -10.25 -2.47 0.18
N ALA A 45 -10.31 -3.08 1.36
CA ALA A 45 -11.56 -3.46 2.00
C ALA A 45 -11.59 -2.79 3.37
N ARG A 46 -12.75 -2.35 3.83
CA ARG A 46 -12.91 -1.76 5.15
C ARG A 46 -14.22 -2.16 5.78
N PHE A 47 -14.25 -2.19 7.10
CA PHE A 47 -15.50 -2.24 7.83
C PHE A 47 -15.97 -0.80 8.07
N VAL A 48 -17.21 -0.53 7.73
CA VAL A 48 -17.88 0.74 8.02
C VAL A 48 -19.14 0.48 8.81
N ASN A 49 -19.57 1.45 9.61
CA ASN A 49 -20.79 1.38 10.41
C ASN A 49 -20.84 0.19 11.39
N TYR A 50 -19.75 -0.06 12.14
CA TYR A 50 -19.75 -1.00 13.27
C TYR A 50 -19.86 -0.24 14.60
N GLU A 51 -20.35 -0.91 15.65
CA GLU A 51 -20.43 -0.29 16.99
C GLU A 51 -19.03 -0.29 17.67
N PRO A 52 -18.45 0.89 17.98
CA PRO A 52 -17.05 1.01 18.44
C PRO A 52 -16.76 0.38 19.80
N VAL A 53 -17.80 0.13 20.61
CA VAL A 53 -17.66 -0.23 22.03
C VAL A 53 -17.08 -1.64 22.23
N SER A 54 -17.01 -2.44 21.18
CA SER A 54 -16.26 -3.69 21.18
C SER A 54 -15.89 -4.04 19.75
N MET A 55 -14.85 -3.41 19.18
CA MET A 55 -14.31 -3.89 17.90
C MET A 55 -13.88 -5.35 18.11
N PRO A 56 -14.65 -6.35 17.64
CA PRO A 56 -14.29 -7.72 17.85
C PRO A 56 -13.05 -7.96 16.99
N GLU A 57 -12.06 -8.72 17.46
CA GLU A 57 -11.05 -9.17 16.53
C GLU A 57 -11.75 -10.00 15.44
N ILE A 58 -11.69 -9.51 14.21
CA ILE A 58 -12.35 -10.12 13.05
C ILE A 58 -11.37 -11.09 12.40
N TYR A 59 -11.84 -12.30 12.13
CA TYR A 59 -11.12 -13.39 11.49
C TYR A 59 -11.88 -13.92 10.29
N GLY A 60 -11.18 -14.64 9.41
CA GLY A 60 -11.76 -15.31 8.27
C GLY A 60 -11.12 -14.90 6.97
N VAL A 61 -11.84 -15.09 5.85
CA VAL A 61 -11.26 -15.01 4.51
C VAL A 61 -12.17 -14.23 3.55
N ILE A 62 -11.59 -13.33 2.77
CA ILE A 62 -12.24 -12.69 1.61
C ILE A 62 -11.58 -13.25 0.35
N PHE A 63 -12.40 -13.73 -0.59
CA PHE A 63 -11.98 -14.26 -1.87
C PHE A 63 -12.42 -13.34 -3.01
N LEU A 64 -11.54 -13.20 -3.99
CA LEU A 64 -11.83 -12.76 -5.35
C LEU A 64 -11.99 -13.99 -6.23
N LEU A 65 -13.04 -14.01 -7.05
CA LEU A 65 -13.26 -14.97 -8.10
C LEU A 65 -13.11 -14.23 -9.43
N CYS A 66 -12.20 -14.66 -10.29
CA CYS A 66 -12.08 -14.13 -11.64
C CYS A 66 -12.01 -15.30 -12.61
N SER A 67 -13.00 -15.41 -13.50
CA SER A 67 -13.08 -16.48 -14.52
C SER A 67 -12.90 -17.89 -13.92
N ALA A 68 -11.68 -18.46 -13.98
CA ALA A 68 -11.35 -19.78 -13.46
C ALA A 68 -10.49 -19.77 -12.17
N SER A 69 -10.05 -18.60 -11.71
CA SER A 69 -9.14 -18.45 -10.59
C SER A 69 -9.84 -17.90 -9.34
N THR A 70 -9.36 -18.36 -8.19
CA THR A 70 -9.77 -17.86 -6.88
C THR A 70 -8.55 -17.29 -6.18
N PHE A 71 -8.63 -16.05 -5.71
CA PHE A 71 -7.55 -15.37 -5.02
C PHE A 71 -8.00 -14.99 -3.61
N VAL A 72 -7.10 -15.13 -2.65
CA VAL A 72 -7.32 -14.67 -1.28
C VAL A 72 -6.99 -13.19 -1.22
N LEU A 73 -7.97 -12.36 -0.88
CA LEU A 73 -7.82 -10.92 -0.68
C LEU A 73 -7.44 -10.56 0.75
N PHE A 74 -7.93 -11.35 1.68
CA PHE A 74 -7.74 -11.20 3.11
C PHE A 74 -7.86 -12.59 3.70
N GLU A 75 -6.94 -12.95 4.57
CA GLU A 75 -7.03 -14.13 5.41
C GLU A 75 -6.48 -13.76 6.78
N ARG A 76 -7.22 -14.14 7.81
CA ARG A 76 -6.76 -14.02 9.19
C ARG A 76 -7.31 -15.17 10.00
N ILE A 77 -6.43 -15.79 10.78
CA ILE A 77 -6.77 -16.89 11.67
C ILE A 77 -6.69 -16.46 13.14
N PRO A 78 -7.49 -17.06 14.03
CA PRO A 78 -7.38 -16.80 15.47
C PRO A 78 -5.96 -17.03 15.98
N GLY A 79 -5.39 -16.04 16.68
CA GLY A 79 -4.04 -16.10 17.23
C GLY A 79 -2.91 -15.69 16.28
N ASP A 80 -3.23 -15.07 15.12
CA ASP A 80 -2.23 -14.42 14.27
C ASP A 80 -1.42 -13.39 15.08
N PRO A 81 -0.07 -13.42 15.05
CA PRO A 81 0.77 -12.51 15.83
C PRO A 81 0.79 -11.10 15.24
N ASP A 82 0.40 -10.95 13.97
CA ASP A 82 0.31 -9.65 13.33
C ASP A 82 -0.85 -8.85 13.95
N PRO A 83 -0.56 -7.62 14.43
CA PRO A 83 -1.56 -6.77 15.04
C PRO A 83 -2.71 -6.53 14.08
N LEU A 84 -3.89 -6.27 14.65
CA LEU A 84 -5.15 -6.08 13.93
C LEU A 84 -4.88 -5.41 12.58
N PRO A 85 -5.27 -6.00 11.45
CA PRO A 85 -5.15 -5.37 10.15
C PRO A 85 -6.20 -4.24 10.04
N ILE A 86 -6.48 -3.52 11.12
CA ILE A 86 -7.42 -2.42 11.19
C ILE A 86 -6.57 -1.21 11.57
N ASP A 87 -6.15 -0.47 10.55
CA ASP A 87 -5.46 0.81 10.71
C ASP A 87 -6.39 1.82 11.44
N HIS A 88 -5.83 2.94 11.88
CA HIS A 88 -6.51 4.03 12.59
C HIS A 88 -7.81 4.55 11.92
N ASP A 89 -8.05 4.20 10.65
CA ASP A 89 -9.23 4.57 9.84
C ASP A 89 -10.20 3.39 9.54
N ASP A 90 -10.21 2.30 10.33
CA ASP A 90 -11.14 1.15 10.20
C ASP A 90 -10.96 0.28 8.91
N PHE A 91 -9.81 0.38 8.25
CA PHE A 91 -9.53 -0.38 7.03
C PHE A 91 -9.08 -1.80 7.34
N LEU A 92 -9.69 -2.83 6.71
CA LEU A 92 -9.08 -4.15 6.66
C LEU A 92 -7.86 -4.08 5.74
N LYS A 93 -6.67 -4.30 6.30
CA LYS A 93 -5.43 -4.47 5.55
C LYS A 93 -5.54 -5.73 4.72
N LEU A 94 -5.88 -5.53 3.46
CA LEU A 94 -5.98 -6.62 2.50
C LEU A 94 -4.59 -7.17 2.21
N THR A 95 -4.41 -8.46 2.47
CA THR A 95 -3.16 -9.19 2.22
C THR A 95 -3.04 -9.67 0.76
N GLY A 96 -4.10 -9.53 -0.04
CA GLY A 96 -4.07 -9.92 -1.46
C GLY A 96 -5.14 -9.24 -2.36
N PRO A 97 -5.10 -9.50 -3.68
CA PRO A 97 -4.08 -10.29 -4.33
C PRO A 97 -2.81 -9.47 -4.41
N SER A 98 -1.68 -10.14 -4.29
CA SER A 98 -0.36 -9.52 -4.40
C SER A 98 -0.01 -9.19 -5.84
N GLU A 99 -0.87 -9.50 -6.83
CA GLU A 99 -0.61 -9.36 -8.26
C GLU A 99 -1.80 -8.74 -9.00
N ALA A 100 -1.53 -8.14 -10.16
CA ALA A 100 -2.55 -7.72 -11.10
C ALA A 100 -3.16 -8.93 -11.81
N HIS A 101 -4.47 -8.87 -12.12
CA HIS A 101 -5.14 -9.98 -12.79
C HIS A 101 -5.86 -9.52 -14.05
N LEU A 102 -5.86 -10.40 -15.06
CA LEU A 102 -6.68 -10.24 -16.25
C LEU A 102 -8.16 -10.23 -15.84
N ALA A 103 -8.89 -9.26 -16.37
CA ALA A 103 -10.35 -9.18 -16.26
C ALA A 103 -10.97 -9.78 -17.52
N ASP A 104 -10.67 -11.05 -17.79
CA ASP A 104 -11.07 -11.80 -18.99
C ASP A 104 -12.44 -12.50 -18.85
N GLY A 105 -13.18 -12.18 -17.80
CA GLY A 105 -14.48 -12.77 -17.54
C GLY A 105 -15.15 -12.25 -16.27
N PRO A 106 -16.14 -12.98 -15.75
CA PRO A 106 -16.91 -12.59 -14.57
C PRO A 106 -16.03 -12.40 -13.34
N ILE A 107 -16.23 -11.29 -12.62
CA ILE A 107 -15.57 -11.02 -11.34
C ILE A 107 -16.58 -11.17 -10.20
N GLY A 108 -16.22 -11.91 -9.18
CA GLY A 108 -17.04 -12.14 -7.98
C GLY A 108 -16.23 -11.95 -6.71
N PHE A 109 -16.93 -11.67 -5.61
CA PHE A 109 -16.32 -11.58 -4.28
C PHE A 109 -17.12 -12.39 -3.29
N HIS A 110 -16.43 -13.20 -2.48
CA HIS A 110 -17.00 -13.95 -1.36
C HIS A 110 -16.27 -13.57 -0.08
N ALA A 111 -16.99 -13.40 1.03
CA ALA A 111 -16.39 -13.10 2.32
C ALA A 111 -16.95 -14.01 3.40
N PHE A 112 -16.07 -14.61 4.20
CA PHE A 112 -16.40 -15.46 5.35
C PHE A 112 -15.73 -14.86 6.57
N LEU A 113 -16.47 -14.12 7.41
CA LEU A 113 -15.90 -13.34 8.51
C LEU A 113 -16.58 -13.72 9.85
N THR A 114 -15.80 -13.79 10.93
CA THR A 114 -16.24 -14.19 12.29
C THR A 114 -15.54 -13.36 13.36
N ASP A 115 -16.15 -13.25 14.54
CA ASP A 115 -15.56 -12.65 15.74
C ASP A 115 -14.99 -13.72 16.71
N LEU A 116 -14.19 -13.28 17.70
CA LEU A 116 -13.67 -14.12 18.81
C LEU A 116 -14.76 -14.80 19.64
N LYS A 117 -15.97 -14.25 19.68
CA LYS A 117 -17.07 -14.81 20.47
C LYS A 117 -17.62 -16.09 19.86
N GLY A 118 -17.02 -16.57 18.76
CA GLY A 118 -17.43 -17.79 18.10
C GLY A 118 -18.81 -17.64 17.47
N HIS A 119 -19.26 -16.40 17.21
CA HIS A 119 -20.44 -16.16 16.39
C HIS A 119 -20.07 -16.48 14.93
N MET A 120 -19.89 -17.77 14.65
CA MET A 120 -19.72 -18.30 13.31
C MET A 120 -20.96 -17.95 12.51
N ARG A 121 -20.88 -16.89 11.72
CA ARG A 121 -21.89 -16.52 10.76
C ARG A 121 -21.29 -16.75 9.39
N GLN A 122 -21.53 -17.93 8.84
CA GLN A 122 -21.13 -18.26 7.47
C GLN A 122 -21.88 -17.32 6.52
N LEU A 123 -21.23 -16.24 6.12
CA LEU A 123 -21.74 -15.27 5.15
C LEU A 123 -21.58 -15.87 3.75
N ARG A 124 -22.54 -16.67 3.28
CA ARG A 124 -22.61 -17.05 1.87
C ARG A 124 -23.25 -15.92 1.06
N ASN A 125 -22.57 -14.77 0.93
CA ASN A 125 -22.94 -13.82 -0.12
C ASN A 125 -22.09 -14.13 -1.35
N ARG A 126 -22.70 -14.91 -2.26
CA ARG A 126 -22.17 -15.08 -3.62
C ARG A 126 -22.54 -13.85 -4.41
N MET A 127 -21.56 -13.10 -4.89
CA MET A 127 -21.79 -12.12 -5.93
C MET A 127 -21.05 -12.52 -7.18
N TRP A 128 -21.79 -12.45 -8.27
CA TRP A 128 -21.32 -12.77 -9.59
C TRP A 128 -21.58 -11.52 -10.43
N TYR A 129 -20.53 -10.83 -10.88
CA TYR A 129 -20.67 -9.86 -11.96
C TYR A 129 -20.38 -10.59 -13.27
N GLY A 130 -21.41 -10.75 -14.09
CA GLY A 130 -21.25 -11.22 -15.46
C GLY A 130 -20.56 -10.16 -16.31
N ALA A 131 -19.50 -10.60 -17.00
CA ALA A 131 -18.85 -10.03 -18.18
C ALA A 131 -18.66 -8.49 -18.25
N PHE A 132 -17.43 -8.03 -18.01
CA PHE A 132 -17.02 -6.64 -18.28
C PHE A 132 -17.11 -6.27 -19.77
N ASP A 133 -17.09 -7.26 -20.66
CA ASP A 133 -17.39 -7.10 -22.09
C ASP A 133 -18.80 -6.51 -22.33
N GLU A 134 -19.73 -6.65 -21.37
CA GLU A 134 -21.10 -6.16 -21.50
C GLU A 134 -21.29 -4.71 -20.97
N CYS A 135 -20.30 -4.12 -20.28
CA CYS A 135 -20.47 -2.78 -19.72
C CYS A 135 -19.15 -1.96 -19.64
N PRO A 136 -18.65 -1.42 -20.77
CA PRO A 136 -17.44 -0.58 -20.85
C PRO A 136 -17.49 0.64 -19.93
N LEU A 137 -18.69 1.11 -19.59
CA LEU A 137 -18.92 2.21 -18.66
C LEU A 137 -18.38 1.94 -17.25
N LEU A 138 -18.08 0.69 -16.90
CA LEU A 138 -17.54 0.31 -15.59
C LEU A 138 -16.01 0.38 -15.51
N CYS A 139 -15.31 0.53 -16.64
CA CYS A 139 -13.86 0.57 -16.68
C CYS A 139 -13.31 1.96 -16.32
N ASN A 140 -12.03 2.00 -15.94
CA ASN A 140 -11.23 3.20 -15.68
C ASN A 140 -11.83 4.14 -14.62
N LYS A 141 -12.55 3.57 -13.64
CA LYS A 141 -13.12 4.30 -12.52
C LYS A 141 -13.07 3.47 -11.25
N LEU A 142 -13.06 4.15 -10.11
CA LEU A 142 -13.20 3.48 -8.83
C LEU A 142 -14.62 2.93 -8.67
N LEU A 143 -14.72 1.64 -8.40
CA LEU A 143 -15.94 0.95 -8.05
C LEU A 143 -15.90 0.61 -6.57
N VAL A 144 -16.97 0.97 -5.88
CA VAL A 144 -17.14 0.66 -4.46
C VAL A 144 -18.31 -0.29 -4.34
N LYS A 145 -18.10 -1.42 -3.65
CA LYS A 145 -19.15 -2.37 -3.36
C LYS A 145 -19.28 -2.54 -1.86
N ARG A 146 -20.53 -2.48 -1.39
CA ARG A 146 -20.89 -2.59 0.02
C ARG A 146 -21.71 -3.83 0.29
N TRP A 147 -21.45 -4.45 1.43
CA TRP A 147 -22.17 -5.63 1.92
C TRP A 147 -22.48 -5.45 3.39
N ASP A 148 -23.76 -5.37 3.72
CA ASP A 148 -24.17 -5.38 5.10
C ASP A 148 -23.98 -6.79 5.66
N THR A 149 -23.17 -6.88 6.69
CA THR A 149 -22.98 -8.07 7.49
C THR A 149 -23.63 -7.86 8.85
N MET A 150 -23.81 -8.94 9.60
CA MET A 150 -24.40 -8.80 10.94
C MET A 150 -23.44 -8.18 11.97
N ILE A 151 -22.19 -7.91 11.60
CA ILE A 151 -21.17 -7.25 12.44
C ILE A 151 -20.81 -5.84 11.95
N GLY A 152 -21.43 -5.37 10.85
CA GLY A 152 -21.11 -4.08 10.20
C GLY A 152 -21.16 -4.19 8.68
N THR A 153 -20.95 -3.10 7.95
CA THR A 153 -20.91 -3.12 6.49
C THR A 153 -19.47 -3.29 6.02
N VAL A 154 -19.19 -4.26 5.15
CA VAL A 154 -17.90 -4.34 4.46
C VAL A 154 -17.97 -3.53 3.18
N GLU A 155 -17.03 -2.62 2.98
CA GLU A 155 -16.87 -1.84 1.76
C GLU A 155 -15.58 -2.25 1.05
N LEU A 156 -15.69 -2.73 -0.19
CA LEU A 156 -14.58 -3.07 -1.06
C LEU A 156 -14.43 -2.05 -2.18
N SER A 157 -13.23 -1.51 -2.34
CA SER A 157 -12.87 -0.59 -3.41
C SER A 157 -11.98 -1.28 -4.44
N TYR A 158 -12.36 -1.25 -5.71
CA TYR A 158 -11.65 -1.88 -6.82
C TYR A 158 -11.80 -1.10 -8.12
N ALA A 159 -10.99 -1.39 -9.12
CA ALA A 159 -11.17 -0.89 -10.48
C ALA A 159 -10.83 -1.97 -11.51
N VAL A 160 -11.47 -1.85 -12.67
CA VAL A 160 -11.06 -2.53 -13.90
C VAL A 160 -10.52 -1.46 -14.83
N PHE A 161 -9.32 -1.67 -15.35
CA PHE A 161 -8.64 -0.76 -16.22
C PHE A 161 -8.46 -1.39 -17.59
N THR A 162 -8.73 -0.63 -18.66
CA THR A 162 -8.47 -1.06 -20.04
C THR A 162 -7.11 -0.57 -20.48
N GLU A 163 -6.52 -1.19 -21.51
CA GLU A 163 -5.23 -0.75 -22.08
C GLU A 163 -4.16 -0.55 -20.99
N SER A 164 -4.06 -1.53 -20.09
CA SER A 164 -3.31 -1.41 -18.84
C SER A 164 -2.16 -2.39 -18.76
N VAL A 165 -1.22 -2.03 -17.89
CA VAL A 165 -0.01 -2.79 -17.59
C VAL A 165 0.07 -3.06 -16.10
N THR A 166 0.77 -4.14 -15.76
CA THR A 166 1.13 -4.46 -14.39
C THR A 166 2.46 -3.78 -14.07
N ALA A 167 2.60 -3.21 -12.87
CA ALA A 167 3.86 -2.68 -12.38
C ALA A 167 4.26 -3.38 -11.07
N SER A 168 5.52 -3.78 -10.91
CA SER A 168 6.07 -4.16 -9.61
C SER A 168 6.86 -3.01 -8.99
N LEU A 169 6.82 -2.91 -7.66
CA LEU A 169 7.60 -2.00 -6.83
C LEU A 169 8.54 -2.82 -5.93
N GLU A 170 9.79 -2.41 -5.93
CA GLU A 170 10.81 -2.85 -4.98
C GLU A 170 11.38 -1.61 -4.27
N VAL A 171 11.51 -1.68 -2.95
CA VAL A 171 11.99 -0.58 -2.11
C VAL A 171 13.16 -1.10 -1.29
N ASN A 172 14.36 -0.62 -1.59
CA ASN A 172 15.59 -1.09 -0.96
C ASN A 172 16.19 0.02 -0.08
N LEU A 173 16.52 -0.32 1.16
CA LEU A 173 17.31 0.56 2.02
C LEU A 173 18.77 0.45 1.58
N VAL A 174 19.30 1.45 0.89
CA VAL A 174 20.66 1.40 0.32
C VAL A 174 21.71 1.75 1.36
N ARG A 175 21.43 2.73 2.21
CA ARG A 175 22.37 3.21 3.23
C ARG A 175 21.62 3.82 4.40
N TRP A 176 22.18 3.63 5.58
CA TRP A 176 21.89 4.40 6.78
C TRP A 176 23.17 5.02 7.32
N LYS A 177 23.04 6.20 7.91
CA LYS A 177 24.11 6.89 8.62
C LYS A 177 23.72 6.91 10.09
N ASP A 178 24.36 6.05 10.87
CA ASP A 178 24.37 6.18 12.31
C ASP A 178 25.16 7.46 12.64
N ASP A 179 24.49 8.46 13.21
CA ASP A 179 25.14 9.70 13.64
C ASP A 179 25.79 9.55 15.03
N GLY A 180 25.73 8.35 15.62
CA GLY A 180 26.33 8.02 16.90
C GLY A 180 25.68 8.75 18.07
N LYS A 181 24.56 9.46 17.86
CA LYS A 181 23.80 10.14 18.91
C LYS A 181 22.67 9.30 19.48
N SER A 182 22.49 8.07 18.98
CA SER A 182 21.62 7.07 19.57
C SER A 182 22.14 6.67 20.95
N TYR A 183 21.63 7.36 21.98
CA TYR A 183 21.89 7.08 23.38
C TYR A 183 21.62 5.60 23.70
N GLY A 184 22.67 4.88 24.10
CA GLY A 184 22.54 3.72 24.98
C GLY A 184 22.20 2.36 24.35
N ARG A 185 22.51 2.13 23.07
CA ARG A 185 22.71 0.74 22.58
C ARG A 185 24.11 0.57 22.00
N ILE A 186 24.81 -0.41 22.56
CA ILE A 186 26.05 -0.97 22.07
C ILE A 186 25.74 -1.51 20.66
N MET A 187 26.16 -0.81 19.60
CA MET A 187 26.09 -1.34 18.23
C MET A 187 27.41 -1.98 17.85
N GLY A 188 27.26 -3.17 17.29
CA GLY A 188 28.33 -3.95 16.69
C GLY A 188 28.67 -3.40 15.30
N PRO A 189 29.47 -4.14 14.52
CA PRO A 189 29.91 -3.66 13.21
C PRO A 189 28.75 -3.66 12.21
N VAL A 190 28.51 -2.55 11.50
CA VAL A 190 27.99 -2.32 10.11
C VAL A 190 26.85 -3.22 9.52
N ASP A 191 26.37 -4.23 10.23
CA ASP A 191 25.37 -5.25 9.88
C ASP A 191 24.07 -5.09 10.69
N ASP A 192 23.96 -4.03 11.47
CA ASP A 192 22.86 -3.87 12.42
C ASP A 192 21.56 -3.46 11.69
N GLU A 193 20.53 -4.29 11.88
CA GLU A 193 19.17 -4.07 11.41
C GLU A 193 18.62 -2.72 11.88
N ILE A 194 17.94 -2.01 10.99
CA ILE A 194 17.31 -0.73 11.28
C ILE A 194 15.81 -0.93 11.41
N GLU A 195 15.25 -0.36 12.47
CA GLU A 195 13.81 -0.33 12.69
C GLU A 195 13.19 0.76 11.80
N VAL A 196 12.21 0.37 10.98
CA VAL A 196 11.52 1.22 10.00
C VAL A 196 10.02 1.17 10.25
N PHE A 197 9.39 2.35 10.33
CA PHE A 197 7.94 2.51 10.38
C PHE A 197 7.46 3.63 9.45
N GLY A 198 6.14 3.81 9.32
CA GLY A 198 5.52 4.78 8.41
C GLY A 198 4.72 4.08 7.31
N GLU A 199 4.53 4.74 6.17
CA GLU A 199 3.70 4.26 5.07
C GLU A 199 4.37 4.37 3.69
N ILE A 200 4.00 3.43 2.81
CA ILE A 200 4.23 3.50 1.37
C ILE A 200 2.89 3.23 0.71
N THR A 201 2.39 4.22 -0.01
CA THR A 201 1.11 4.10 -0.72
C THR A 201 1.27 4.39 -2.21
N SER A 202 0.40 3.79 -3.02
CA SER A 202 0.32 4.09 -4.45
C SER A 202 -1.08 4.46 -4.88
N ARG A 203 -1.16 5.33 -5.88
CA ARG A 203 -2.41 5.75 -6.53
C ARG A 203 -2.23 5.75 -8.04
N VAL A 204 -3.32 5.50 -8.75
CA VAL A 204 -3.37 5.70 -10.20
C VAL A 204 -3.85 7.12 -10.44
N LYS A 205 -3.05 7.95 -11.13
CA LYS A 205 -3.32 9.39 -11.33
C LYS A 205 -4.72 9.65 -11.90
N MET A 206 -5.19 8.81 -12.82
CA MET A 206 -6.54 8.86 -13.39
C MET A 206 -7.66 8.74 -12.34
N LEU A 207 -7.41 8.09 -11.21
CA LEU A 207 -8.37 7.88 -10.12
C LEU A 207 -8.15 8.81 -8.91
N ASN A 208 -7.27 9.80 -8.98
CA ASN A 208 -6.88 10.61 -7.81
C ASN A 208 -8.06 11.24 -7.07
N ASP A 209 -9.05 11.77 -7.80
CA ASP A 209 -10.23 12.42 -7.19
C ASP A 209 -11.16 11.41 -6.49
N ALA A 210 -10.99 10.11 -6.73
CA ALA A 210 -11.80 9.05 -6.14
C ALA A 210 -11.20 8.49 -4.84
N GLY A 211 -10.01 8.92 -4.42
CA GLY A 211 -9.38 8.48 -3.17
C GLY A 211 -8.89 7.02 -3.17
N ALA A 212 -8.72 6.40 -4.34
CA ALA A 212 -8.22 5.03 -4.47
C ALA A 212 -6.72 4.95 -4.10
N LYS A 213 -6.41 4.39 -2.93
CA LYS A 213 -5.04 4.14 -2.46
C LYS A 213 -4.78 2.65 -2.33
N ASN A 214 -3.63 2.19 -2.81
CA ASN A 214 -3.05 0.90 -2.42
C ASN A 214 -2.03 1.13 -1.32
N TYR A 215 -2.20 0.41 -0.21
CA TYR A 215 -1.22 0.36 0.86
C TYR A 215 -0.21 -0.74 0.57
N MET A 216 1.05 -0.35 0.36
CA MET A 216 2.16 -1.24 0.04
C MET A 216 2.99 -1.58 1.26
N PHE A 217 3.16 -0.61 2.16
CA PHE A 217 3.78 -0.78 3.46
C PHE A 217 3.10 0.16 4.43
N GLU A 218 2.89 -0.29 5.65
CA GLU A 218 2.35 0.53 6.72
C GLU A 218 2.66 -0.16 8.03
N ARG A 219 3.35 0.56 8.90
CA ARG A 219 3.73 0.13 10.24
C ARG A 219 3.64 1.31 11.18
N GLU A 220 3.02 1.08 12.33
CA GLU A 220 3.07 1.99 13.46
C GLU A 220 4.46 1.96 14.11
N LYS A 221 4.76 2.99 14.89
CA LYS A 221 6.05 3.16 15.57
C LYS A 221 6.37 1.99 16.51
N GLU A 222 5.35 1.45 17.16
CA GLU A 222 5.44 0.32 18.08
C GLU A 222 5.64 -1.03 17.37
N MET A 223 5.44 -1.05 16.04
CA MET A 223 5.40 -2.26 15.20
C MET A 223 6.43 -2.16 14.05
N CYS A 224 7.58 -1.57 14.35
CA CYS A 224 8.64 -1.38 13.36
C CYS A 224 9.04 -2.69 12.66
N SER A 225 9.32 -2.60 11.37
CA SER A 225 9.98 -3.68 10.62
C SER A 225 11.49 -3.50 10.70
N ARG A 226 12.22 -4.60 10.86
CA ARG A 226 13.69 -4.59 10.88
C ARG A 226 14.22 -4.87 9.48
N VAL A 227 15.07 -3.98 8.96
CA VAL A 227 15.60 -4.04 7.60
C VAL A 227 17.09 -3.74 7.62
N ARG A 228 17.90 -4.52 6.90
CA ARG A 228 19.34 -4.25 6.76
C ARG A 228 19.64 -3.40 5.53
N PRO A 229 20.74 -2.63 5.53
CA PRO A 229 21.23 -2.00 4.32
C PRO A 229 21.50 -3.04 3.22
N GLY A 230 20.97 -2.79 2.02
CA GLY A 230 21.00 -3.71 0.88
C GLY A 230 19.80 -4.66 0.81
N GLU A 231 18.94 -4.71 1.83
CA GLU A 231 17.72 -5.53 1.82
C GLU A 231 16.49 -4.72 1.42
N ALA A 232 15.50 -5.44 0.87
CA ALA A 232 14.21 -4.90 0.53
C ALA A 232 13.35 -4.71 1.79
N ILE A 233 12.67 -3.57 1.86
CA ILE A 233 11.62 -3.33 2.84
C ILE A 233 10.45 -4.30 2.54
N PRO A 234 9.96 -5.06 3.54
CA PRO A 234 8.94 -6.07 3.32
C PRO A 234 7.57 -5.41 3.05
N LEU A 235 7.22 -5.26 1.79
CA LEU A 235 5.92 -4.73 1.36
C LEU A 235 4.81 -5.77 1.59
N SER A 236 3.65 -5.33 2.07
CA SER A 236 2.42 -6.14 2.08
C SER A 236 1.90 -6.41 0.68
N ARG A 237 2.19 -5.51 -0.27
CA ARG A 237 1.86 -5.62 -1.69
C ARG A 237 2.93 -4.95 -2.52
N SER A 238 3.36 -5.59 -3.59
CA SER A 238 4.39 -5.05 -4.48
C SER A 238 3.90 -4.79 -5.91
N TYR A 239 2.66 -5.15 -6.26
CA TYR A 239 2.16 -4.97 -7.62
C TYR A 239 1.00 -3.96 -7.73
N MET A 240 0.92 -3.33 -8.89
CA MET A 240 -0.07 -2.31 -9.27
C MET A 240 -0.57 -2.53 -10.68
N VAL A 241 -1.77 -2.04 -10.97
CA VAL A 241 -2.29 -1.90 -12.33
C VAL A 241 -2.33 -0.41 -12.67
N CYS A 242 -1.88 -0.07 -13.86
CA CYS A 242 -1.97 1.29 -14.37
C CYS A 242 -2.32 1.29 -15.87
N PRO A 243 -3.30 2.10 -16.31
CA PRO A 243 -3.48 2.39 -17.74
C PRO A 243 -2.20 2.95 -18.36
N ILE A 244 -1.84 2.50 -19.56
CA ILE A 244 -0.60 2.90 -20.26
C ILE A 244 -0.51 4.42 -20.42
N ARG A 245 -1.65 5.09 -20.62
CA ARG A 245 -1.77 6.54 -20.79
C ARG A 245 -1.90 7.32 -19.46
N SER A 246 -1.62 6.66 -18.33
CA SER A 246 -1.67 7.22 -16.98
C SER A 246 -0.31 7.14 -16.30
N SER A 247 -0.23 7.64 -15.07
CA SER A 247 0.91 7.52 -14.19
C SER A 247 0.52 6.85 -12.88
N ILE A 248 1.49 6.16 -12.28
CA ILE A 248 1.46 5.77 -10.87
C ILE A 248 2.01 6.93 -10.06
N LEU A 249 1.34 7.27 -8.97
CA LEU A 249 1.81 8.20 -7.96
C LEU A 249 2.15 7.41 -6.71
N LEU A 250 3.42 7.44 -6.30
CA LEU A 250 3.90 6.81 -5.09
C LEU A 250 4.11 7.88 -4.03
N HIS A 251 3.63 7.62 -2.83
CA HIS A 251 3.94 8.36 -1.63
C HIS A 251 4.78 7.47 -0.72
N VAL A 252 5.93 7.95 -0.27
CA VAL A 252 6.85 7.21 0.59
C VAL A 252 7.17 8.07 1.81
N ALA A 253 6.65 7.71 2.98
CA ALA A 253 6.88 8.40 4.24
C ALA A 253 7.36 7.38 5.28
N LEU A 254 8.67 7.30 5.50
CA LEU A 254 9.31 6.32 6.37
C LEU A 254 10.20 7.00 7.42
N TYR A 255 10.27 6.36 8.59
CA TYR A 255 10.90 6.88 9.79
C TYR A 255 11.60 5.78 10.58
N HIS A 256 12.62 6.17 11.34
CA HIS A 256 13.27 5.33 12.35
C HIS A 256 12.88 5.82 13.74
N PRO A 257 12.44 4.94 14.66
CA PRO A 257 11.99 5.35 15.98
C PRO A 257 13.15 5.86 16.82
N ASN A 258 13.05 7.09 17.33
CA ASN A 258 14.07 7.65 18.22
C ASN A 258 13.44 8.37 19.43
N ILE A 259 14.12 8.27 20.58
CA ILE A 259 13.66 8.76 21.89
C ILE A 259 13.56 10.30 21.91
N GLY A 260 14.30 11.00 21.04
CA GLY A 260 14.32 12.48 20.93
C GLY A 260 13.43 13.08 19.84
N GLY A 261 12.67 12.26 19.11
CA GLY A 261 11.97 12.63 17.88
C GLY A 261 12.39 11.70 16.75
N ASP A 262 11.44 11.26 15.94
CA ASP A 262 11.68 10.21 14.94
C ASP A 262 12.59 10.68 13.81
N ASP A 263 13.55 9.84 13.45
CA ASP A 263 14.50 10.18 12.39
C ASP A 263 13.86 9.94 11.04
N LEU A 264 13.75 11.02 10.25
CA LEU A 264 13.21 10.96 8.90
C LEU A 264 14.10 10.12 7.98
N ILE A 265 13.59 8.98 7.54
CA ILE A 265 14.24 8.17 6.50
C ILE A 265 13.94 8.79 5.14
N VAL A 266 12.66 9.02 4.84
CA VAL A 266 12.21 9.70 3.61
C VAL A 266 10.77 10.18 3.76
N ASN A 267 10.42 11.29 3.12
CA ASN A 267 9.04 11.72 2.93
C ASN A 267 8.96 12.41 1.58
N ASP A 268 8.51 11.69 0.56
CA ASP A 268 8.53 12.17 -0.81
C ASP A 268 7.44 11.54 -1.69
N ASP A 269 7.14 12.22 -2.79
CA ASP A 269 6.17 11.80 -3.80
C ASP A 269 6.86 11.59 -5.15
N VAL A 270 6.55 10.48 -5.82
CA VAL A 270 7.12 10.12 -7.11
C VAL A 270 6.02 9.82 -8.13
N GLU A 271 6.01 10.56 -9.24
CA GLU A 271 5.16 10.26 -10.39
C GLU A 271 5.91 9.46 -11.45
N VAL A 272 5.32 8.33 -11.86
CA VAL A 272 5.93 7.39 -12.80
C VAL A 272 4.94 7.07 -13.93
N PRO A 273 5.17 7.60 -15.14
CA PRO A 273 4.36 7.28 -16.32
C PRO A 273 4.44 5.79 -16.67
N ALA A 274 3.29 5.17 -16.95
CA ALA A 274 3.20 3.73 -17.23
C ALA A 274 3.77 3.28 -18.58
N ILE A 275 4.20 4.23 -19.43
CA ILE A 275 4.83 3.95 -20.74
C ILE A 275 6.32 3.56 -20.62
N GLN A 276 6.86 3.52 -19.40
CA GLN A 276 8.25 3.21 -19.12
C GLN A 276 8.38 1.72 -18.86
N ARG A 277 9.46 1.07 -19.30
CA ARG A 277 9.70 -0.36 -19.01
C ARG A 277 10.19 -0.57 -17.58
N SER A 278 11.15 0.26 -17.18
CA SER A 278 11.74 0.22 -15.84
C SER A 278 12.24 1.61 -15.47
N VAL A 279 12.12 1.93 -14.19
CA VAL A 279 12.48 3.23 -13.64
C VAL A 279 13.05 3.07 -12.25
N GLU A 280 14.16 3.74 -12.01
CA GLU A 280 14.79 3.77 -10.70
C GLU A 280 14.87 5.20 -10.17
N PHE A 281 14.46 5.35 -8.92
CA PHE A 281 14.58 6.59 -8.15
C PHE A 281 15.43 6.32 -6.93
N VAL A 282 16.21 7.33 -6.56
CA VAL A 282 16.91 7.38 -5.29
C VAL A 282 16.33 8.54 -4.49
N LEU A 283 15.85 8.21 -3.30
CA LEU A 283 15.36 9.17 -2.32
C LEU A 283 16.39 9.24 -1.19
N GLU A 284 16.88 10.45 -0.91
CA GLU A 284 17.94 10.66 0.08
C GLU A 284 17.51 11.69 1.13
N SER A 285 17.66 11.32 2.40
CA SER A 285 17.62 12.24 3.55
C SER A 285 19.03 12.40 4.15
N GLU A 286 19.16 13.12 5.26
CA GLU A 286 20.43 13.25 5.97
C GLU A 286 20.93 11.93 6.57
N CYS A 287 20.00 11.05 6.97
CA CYS A 287 20.28 9.83 7.71
C CYS A 287 20.16 8.57 6.83
N ALA A 288 19.41 8.63 5.71
CA ALA A 288 19.12 7.45 4.91
C ALA A 288 19.16 7.68 3.40
N ARG A 289 19.35 6.58 2.67
CA ARG A 289 19.16 6.50 1.22
C ARG A 289 18.30 5.29 0.90
N ILE A 290 17.20 5.50 0.18
CA ILE A 290 16.33 4.46 -0.35
C ILE A 290 16.40 4.46 -1.88
N GLN A 291 16.36 3.27 -2.47
CA GLN A 291 16.15 3.07 -3.89
C GLN A 291 14.76 2.51 -4.13
N LEU A 292 14.01 3.16 -5.00
CA LEU A 292 12.75 2.67 -5.54
C LEU A 292 13.02 2.14 -6.93
N LYS A 293 12.61 0.90 -7.20
CA LYS A 293 12.65 0.31 -8.53
C LYS A 293 11.26 -0.11 -8.95
N ILE A 294 10.83 0.38 -10.10
CA ILE A 294 9.51 0.09 -10.66
C ILE A 294 9.69 -0.54 -12.02
N ASN A 295 9.11 -1.72 -12.22
CA ASN A 295 9.17 -2.43 -13.49
C ASN A 295 7.75 -2.61 -14.02
N PHE A 296 7.52 -2.21 -15.27
CA PHE A 296 6.25 -2.40 -15.94
C PHE A 296 6.33 -3.64 -16.84
N PHE A 297 5.36 -4.52 -16.66
CA PHE A 297 5.20 -5.75 -17.43
C PHE A 297 4.09 -5.50 -18.44
N HIS A 298 4.51 -5.42 -19.70
CA HIS A 298 3.66 -5.51 -20.87
C HIS A 298 3.66 -7.01 -21.23
N PHE A 299 2.48 -7.64 -21.36
CA PHE A 299 2.47 -9.03 -21.84
C PHE A 299 2.66 -8.99 -23.36
N ASP A 300 3.73 -9.62 -23.83
CA ASP A 300 4.08 -9.80 -25.24
C ASP A 300 3.23 -10.88 -25.93
#